data_AF-A0AAI8R9V0-F1
#
_entry.id   AF-A0AAI8R9V0-F1
#
_cell.length_a   1.000
_cell.length_b   1.000
_cell.length_c   1.000
_cell.angle_alpha   90.00
_cell.angle_beta   90.00
_cell.angle_gamma   90.00
#
_symmetry.space_group_name_H-M   'P 1'
#
loop_
_entity.id
_entity.type
_entity.pdbx_description
1 polymer ?
#
loop_
_entity_poly.entity_id
_entity_poly.type
_entity_poly.pdbx_seq_one_letter_code
_entity_poly.pdbx_strand_id
1 'polypeptide(L)' 'MKTRKQGNAIVLTVPTKFGIEENVEYSAVKGEDDTITFIKKKKIFLMKHLKMMKQLMQVLVFLRIHW' A
#
# COMPACT_ATOMS: atom_id res chain seq x y z
N MET A 1 5.93 -1.73 -24.61
CA MET A 1 6.13 -0.65 -23.62
C MET A 1 7.62 -0.36 -23.56
N LYS A 2 8.06 0.87 -23.30
CA LYS A 2 9.50 1.19 -23.18
C LYS A 2 9.81 1.63 -21.77
N THR A 3 10.96 1.19 -21.25
CA THR A 3 11.49 1.68 -19.99
C THR A 3 12.13 3.05 -20.19
N ARG A 4 12.09 3.88 -19.15
CA ARG A 4 12.83 5.14 -19.08
C ARG A 4 13.54 5.24 -17.75
N LYS A 5 14.72 5.86 -17.75
CA LYS A 5 15.41 6.22 -16.50
C LYS A 5 14.87 7.54 -15.99
N GLN A 6 14.51 7.60 -14.71
CA GLN A 6 14.12 8.82 -14.02
C GLN A 6 14.90 8.89 -12.70
N GLY A 7 15.90 9.77 -12.64
CA GLY A 7 16.84 9.82 -11.53
C GLY A 7 17.56 8.49 -11.33
N ASN A 8 17.41 7.90 -10.15
CA ASN A 8 17.96 6.58 -9.81
C ASN A 8 16.97 5.42 -10.02
N ALA A 9 15.82 5.66 -10.65
CA ALA A 9 14.79 4.65 -10.89
C ALA A 9 14.60 4.35 -12.37
N ILE A 10 14.11 3.15 -12.67
CA ILE A 10 13.56 2.77 -13.98
C ILE A 10 12.04 2.83 -13.89
N VAL A 11 11.42 3.51 -14.84
CA VAL A 11 9.97 3.67 -14.93
C VAL A 11 9.46 2.99 -16.18
N LEU A 12 8.31 2.32 -16.04
CA LEU A 12 7.59 1.67 -17.13
C LEU A 12 6.24 2.37 -17.31
N THR A 13 5.98 2.91 -18.50
CA THR A 13 4.71 3.57 -18.79
C THR A 13 3.63 2.52 -19.10
N VAL A 14 2.53 2.54 -18.35
CA VAL A 14 1.35 1.70 -18.63
C VAL A 14 0.32 2.49 -19.45
N PRO A 15 -0.16 1.98 -20.60
CA PRO A 15 -1.22 2.61 -21.38
C PRO A 15 -2.51 2.79 -20.58
N THR A 16 -3.19 3.92 -20.78
CA THR A 16 -4.44 4.26 -20.09
C THR A 16 -5.58 3.26 -20.33
N LYS A 17 -5.57 2.54 -21.46
CA LYS A 17 -6.54 1.47 -21.77
C LYS A 17 -6.59 0.33 -20.75
N PHE A 18 -5.56 0.19 -19.90
CA PHE A 18 -5.55 -0.78 -18.80
C PHE A 18 -6.34 -0.31 -17.57
N GLY A 19 -6.87 0.92 -17.56
CA GLY A 19 -7.74 1.42 -16.51
C GLY A 19 -7.07 1.55 -15.14
N ILE A 20 -5.74 1.77 -15.11
CA ILE A 20 -5.02 1.99 -13.86
C ILE A 20 -5.27 3.41 -13.37
N GLU A 21 -5.87 3.52 -12.19
CA GLU A 21 -6.09 4.79 -11.49
C GLU A 21 -4.76 5.41 -11.03
N GLU A 22 -4.73 6.75 -10.97
CA GLU A 22 -3.62 7.50 -10.39
C GLU A 22 -3.51 7.27 -8.87
N ASN A 23 -2.32 7.46 -8.31
CA ASN A 23 -2.06 7.36 -6.87
C ASN A 23 -2.36 5.99 -6.23
N VAL A 24 -2.29 4.91 -7.02
CA VAL A 24 -2.41 3.54 -6.53
C VAL A 24 -1.03 2.95 -6.22
N GLU A 25 -0.88 2.41 -5.03
CA GLU A 25 0.32 1.65 -4.65
C GLU A 25 0.22 0.18 -5.09
N TYR A 26 1.33 -0.34 -5.62
CA TYR A 26 1.48 -1.75 -6.00
C TYR A 26 2.68 -2.36 -5.27
N SER A 27 2.57 -3.65 -4.96
CA SER A 27 3.73 -4.48 -4.62
C SER A 27 4.24 -5.13 -5.91
N ALA A 28 5.55 -5.08 -6.15
CA ALA A 28 6.18 -5.77 -7.26
C ALA A 28 6.80 -7.09 -6.78
N VAL A 29 6.55 -8.17 -7.52
CA VAL A 29 7.17 -9.49 -7.29
C VAL A 29 7.87 -9.91 -8.58
N LYS A 30 9.12 -10.34 -8.47
CA LYS A 30 9.88 -10.91 -9.59
C LYS A 30 9.63 -12.42 -9.63
N GLY A 31 9.09 -12.93 -10.73
CA GLY A 31 8.96 -14.35 -11.02
C GLY A 31 10.23 -14.94 -11.61
N GLU A 32 10.25 -16.27 -11.76
CA GLU A 32 11.40 -17.02 -12.25
C GLU A 32 11.72 -16.70 -13.72
N ASP A 33 10.71 -16.45 -14.54
CA ASP A 33 10.85 -16.12 -15.98
C ASP A 33 11.13 -14.64 -16.26
N ASP A 34 11.83 -13.94 -15.36
CA ASP A 34 12.05 -12.49 -15.41
C ASP A 34 10.76 -11.65 -15.49
N THR A 35 9.63 -12.25 -15.15
CA THR A 35 8.34 -11.57 -15.08
C THR A 35 8.29 -10.67 -13.86
N ILE A 36 7.67 -9.50 -13.99
CA ILE A 36 7.40 -8.60 -12.87
C ILE A 36 5.89 -8.47 -12.73
N THR A 37 5.35 -8.99 -11.63
CA THR A 37 3.92 -8.90 -11.32
C THR A 37 3.67 -7.76 -10.35
N PHE A 38 2.75 -6.87 -10.72
CA PHE A 38 2.29 -5.76 -9.88
C PHE A 38 0.96 -6.11 -9.23
N ILE A 39 0.94 -6.23 -7.91
CA ILE A 39 -0.26 -6.56 -7.13
C ILE A 39 -0.75 -5.30 -6.42
N LYS A 40 -1.98 -4.86 -6.71
CA LYS A 40 -2.59 -3.66 -6.09
C LYS A 40 -2.57 -3.83 -4.57
N LYS A 41 -1.88 -2.95 -3.86
CA LYS A 41 -1.94 -2.96 -2.40
C LYS A 41 -3.34 -2.52 -2.00
N LYS A 42 -4.10 -3.44 -1.42
CA LYS A 42 -5.37 -3.09 -0.78
C LYS A 42 -5.00 -2.18 0.39
N LYS A 43 -5.38 -0.90 0.32
CA LYS A 43 -5.12 0.07 1.38
C LYS A 43 -5.70 -0.52 2.66
N ILE A 44 -4.84 -0.86 3.61
CA ILE A 44 -5.23 -1.45 4.89
C ILE A 44 -5.76 -0.30 5.76
N PHE A 45 -6.84 0.33 5.31
CA PHE A 45 -7.54 1.38 6.06
C PHE A 45 -8.04 0.80 7.40
N LEU A 46 -8.46 -0.47 7.38
CA LEU A 46 -8.99 -1.18 8.54
C LEU A 46 -7.95 -1.36 9.67
N MET A 47 -6.70 -1.74 9.39
CA MET A 47 -5.70 -1.93 10.46
C MET A 47 -5.28 -0.62 11.12
N LYS A 48 -5.20 0.48 10.36
CA LYS A 48 -4.89 1.79 10.94
C LYS A 48 -6.00 2.24 11.90
N HIS A 49 -7.26 2.03 11.51
CA HIS A 49 -8.42 2.32 12.35
C HIS A 49 -8.50 1.40 13.58
N LEU A 50 -8.27 0.09 13.41
CA LEU A 50 -8.23 -0.89 14.50
C LEU A 50 -7.14 -0.61 15.53
N LYS A 51 -5.95 -0.19 15.08
CA LYS A 51 -4.84 0.15 15.98
C LYS A 51 -5.18 1.37 16.83
N MET A 52 -5.78 2.39 16.21
CA MET A 52 -6.22 3.60 16.89
C MET A 52 -7.34 3.30 17.91
N MET A 53 -8.32 2.46 17.54
CA MET A 53 -9.39 2.01 18.45
C MET A 53 -8.86 1.19 19.63
N LYS A 54 -7.90 0.28 19.42
CA LYS A 54 -7.25 -0.46 20.52
C LYS A 54 -6.55 0.46 21.51
N GLN A 55 -5.89 1.50 21.02
CA GLN A 55 -5.17 2.46 21.85
C GLN A 55 -6.13 3.33 22.68
N LEU A 56 -7.23 3.79 22.07
CA LEU A 56 -8.33 4.47 22.77
C LEU A 56 -8.96 3.61 23.87
N MET A 57 -9.20 2.32 23.58
CA MET A 57 -9.78 1.40 24.55
C MET A 57 -8.86 1.15 25.75
N GLN A 58 -7.54 1.05 25.54
CA GLN A 58 -6.57 0.94 26.64
C GLN A 58 -6.58 2.18 27.53
N VAL A 59 -6.64 3.37 26.95
CA VAL A 59 -6.71 4.64 27.70
C VAL A 59 -8.00 4.72 28.51
N LEU A 60 -9.14 4.32 27.95
CA LEU A 60 -10.43 4.29 28.65
C LEU A 60 -10.46 3.29 29.81
N VAL A 61 -9.87 2.10 29.63
CA VAL A 61 -9.74 1.10 30.71
C VAL A 61 -8.85 1.63 31.82
N PHE A 62 -7.73 2.27 31.48
CA PHE A 62 -6.83 2.87 32.47
C PHE A 62 -7.51 3.97 33.29
N LEU A 63 -8.25 4.86 32.63
CA LEU A 63 -9.02 5.92 33.28
C LEU A 63 -10.12 5.38 34.20
N ARG A 64 -10.74 4.24 33.86
CA ARG A 64 -11.80 3.60 34.64
C ARG A 64 -11.31 2.86 35.90
N ILE A 65 -10.02 2.51 35.98
CA ILE A 65 -9.42 1.83 37.14
C ILE A 65 -8.87 2.84 38.16
N HIS A 66 -8.72 4.12 37.77
CA HIS A 66 -8.15 5.19 38.59
C HIS A 66 -9.18 6.27 38.99
N TRP A 67 -10.46 5.95 38.90
CA TRP A 67 -11.62 6.70 39.42
C TRP A 67 -12.59 5.71 40.06
#